data_AF-V9VYT2-F1
#
_entry.id   AF-V9VYT2-F1
#
_cell.length_a   1.000
_cell.length_b   1.000
_cell.length_c   1.000
_cell.angle_alpha   90.00
_cell.angle_beta   90.00
_cell.angle_gamma   90.00
#
_symmetry.space_group_name_H-M   'P 1'
#
loop_
_entity.id
_entity.type
_entity.pdbx_description
1 polymer ?
#
loop_
_entity_poly.entity_id
_entity_poly.type
_entity_poly.pdbx_seq_one_letter_code
_entity_poly.pdbx_strand_id
1 'polypeptide(L)'
;MEGHHNVEDHHYFPMFQRAEPSLMQGVEIPDRDHRIIHDALGKLASATHKCLERLGRTEGVMTSDQRFALDELLALIKHTAPLLRQHLGDKEEIVIPLLLERVRSDPDFG
;
A
#
# COMPACT_ATOMS: atom_id res chain seq x y z
N MET A 1 4.17 1.45 7.14
CA MET A 1 4.39 2.45 6.07
C MET A 1 3.39 3.60 6.28
N GLU A 2 3.58 4.41 7.32
CA GLU A 2 2.73 5.60 7.53
C GLU A 2 3.34 6.84 6.87
N GLY A 3 4.67 6.98 6.84
CA GLY A 3 5.31 8.22 6.35
C GLY A 3 5.01 8.57 4.88
N HIS A 4 5.03 7.59 3.97
CA HIS A 4 4.88 7.86 2.54
C HIS A 4 3.45 8.27 2.17
N HIS A 5 2.43 7.51 2.57
CA HIS A 5 1.03 7.85 2.28
C HIS A 5 0.59 9.12 3.03
N ASN A 6 1.09 9.36 4.24
CA ASN A 6 0.74 10.57 4.99
C ASN A 6 1.20 11.86 4.27
N VAL A 7 2.39 11.84 3.67
CA VAL A 7 2.89 12.97 2.85
C VAL A 7 2.03 13.16 1.59
N GLU A 8 1.62 12.10 0.92
CA GLU A 8 0.75 12.20 -0.25
C GLU A 8 -0.63 12.73 0.12
N ASP A 9 -1.28 12.13 1.13
CA ASP A 9 -2.65 12.42 1.55
C ASP A 9 -2.80 13.85 2.09
N HIS A 10 -1.79 14.36 2.82
CA HIS A 10 -1.89 15.64 3.53
C HIS A 10 -1.13 16.78 2.85
N HIS A 11 -0.24 16.48 1.91
CA HIS A 11 0.58 17.50 1.24
C HIS A 11 0.32 17.53 -0.26
N TYR A 12 0.72 16.48 -0.98
CA TYR A 12 0.69 16.51 -2.44
C TYR A 12 -0.72 16.47 -3.02
N PHE A 13 -1.58 15.54 -2.57
CA PHE A 13 -2.94 15.44 -3.11
C PHE A 13 -3.73 16.74 -2.90
N PRO A 14 -3.80 17.35 -1.68
CA PRO A 14 -4.50 18.62 -1.49
C PRO A 14 -3.93 19.78 -2.33
N MET A 15 -2.64 19.77 -2.65
CA MET A 15 -2.04 20.76 -3.54
C MET A 15 -2.50 20.55 -4.99
N PHE A 16 -2.54 19.32 -5.49
CA PHE A 16 -3.12 19.01 -6.81
C PHE A 16 -4.58 19.42 -6.91
N GLN A 17 -5.40 19.07 -5.91
CA GLN A 17 -6.84 19.38 -5.96
C GLN A 17 -7.10 20.88 -6.13
N ARG A 18 -6.29 21.71 -5.47
CA ARG A 18 -6.40 23.18 -5.55
C ARG A 18 -5.85 23.74 -6.85
N ALA A 19 -4.76 23.18 -7.35
CA ALA A 19 -4.05 23.71 -8.51
C ALA A 19 -4.70 23.29 -9.84
N GLU A 20 -5.23 22.07 -9.94
CA GLU A 20 -5.80 21.54 -11.19
C GLU A 20 -6.98 20.59 -10.92
N PRO A 21 -8.18 21.13 -10.67
CA PRO A 21 -9.38 20.33 -10.37
C PRO A 21 -9.75 19.32 -11.45
N SER A 22 -9.32 19.55 -12.70
CA SER A 22 -9.59 18.66 -13.83
C SER A 22 -8.86 17.31 -13.72
N LEU A 23 -7.77 17.25 -12.94
CA LEU A 23 -6.95 16.05 -12.73
C LEU A 23 -7.36 15.22 -11.51
N MET A 24 -8.38 15.67 -10.75
CA MET A 24 -8.89 15.01 -9.53
C MET A 24 -9.21 13.54 -9.73
N GLN A 25 -9.81 13.19 -10.87
CA GLN A 25 -10.21 11.83 -11.17
C GLN A 25 -9.00 10.86 -11.23
N GLY A 26 -7.81 11.35 -11.60
CA GLY A 26 -6.59 10.55 -11.68
C GLY A 26 -5.95 10.28 -10.31
N VAL A 27 -6.18 11.13 -9.31
CA VAL A 27 -5.60 11.01 -7.96
C VAL A 27 -6.56 10.41 -6.93
N GLU A 28 -7.87 10.36 -7.20
CA GLU A 28 -8.87 9.75 -6.32
C GLU A 28 -8.72 8.22 -6.19
N ILE A 29 -8.28 7.53 -7.24
CA ILE A 29 -8.10 6.06 -7.21
C ILE A 29 -6.95 5.66 -6.27
N PRO A 30 -5.73 6.23 -6.41
CA PRO A 30 -4.62 5.96 -5.48
C PRO A 30 -4.91 6.33 -4.02
N ASP A 31 -5.63 7.44 -3.77
CA ASP A 31 -6.04 7.85 -2.41
C ASP A 31 -6.93 6.80 -1.73
N ARG A 32 -7.89 6.25 -2.49
CA ARG A 32 -8.80 5.24 -1.95
C ARG A 32 -8.09 3.94 -1.58
N ASP A 33 -7.05 3.58 -2.33
CA ASP A 33 -6.30 2.35 -2.15
C ASP A 33 -5.39 2.37 -0.91
N HIS A 34 -4.99 3.55 -0.41
CA HIS A 34 -4.17 3.69 0.79
C HIS A 34 -4.75 2.97 2.00
N ARG A 35 -6.06 3.11 2.26
CA ARG A 35 -6.72 2.44 3.39
C ARG A 35 -6.74 0.92 3.23
N ILE A 36 -7.03 0.44 2.02
CA ILE A 36 -7.10 -0.99 1.71
C ILE A 36 -5.73 -1.64 1.91
N ILE A 37 -4.68 -1.00 1.41
CA ILE A 37 -3.30 -1.47 1.51
C ILE A 37 -2.82 -1.42 2.96
N HIS A 38 -3.15 -0.35 3.70
CA HIS A 38 -2.82 -0.24 5.12
C HIS A 38 -3.39 -1.42 5.92
N ASP A 39 -4.69 -1.70 5.76
CA ASP A 39 -5.36 -2.80 6.45
C ASP A 39 -4.77 -4.16 6.05
N ALA A 40 -4.48 -4.36 4.76
CA ALA A 40 -3.89 -5.60 4.25
C ALA A 40 -2.48 -5.83 4.84
N LEU A 41 -1.65 -4.79 4.89
CA LEU A 41 -0.32 -4.84 5.50
C LEU A 41 -0.39 -5.11 7.01
N GLY A 42 -1.34 -4.49 7.72
CA GLY A 42 -1.57 -4.74 9.14
C GLY A 42 -1.94 -6.20 9.42
N LYS A 43 -2.86 -6.77 8.63
CA LYS A 43 -3.23 -8.19 8.71
C LYS A 43 -2.06 -9.11 8.39
N LEU A 44 -1.30 -8.80 7.33
CA LEU A 44 -0.12 -9.56 6.93
C LEU A 44 0.95 -9.57 8.03
N ALA A 45 1.24 -8.42 8.64
CA ALA A 45 2.19 -8.31 9.74
C ALA A 45 1.74 -9.10 10.99
N SER A 46 0.45 -9.03 11.34
CA SER A 46 -0.12 -9.79 12.45
C SER A 46 -0.03 -11.31 12.21
N ALA A 47 -0.42 -11.77 11.03
CA ALA A 47 -0.34 -13.18 10.66
C ALA A 47 1.11 -13.69 10.60
N THR A 48 2.04 -12.86 10.13
CA THR A 48 3.47 -13.18 10.11
C THR A 48 4.01 -13.40 11.52
N HIS A 49 3.71 -12.50 12.46
CA HIS A 49 4.10 -12.66 13.87
C HIS A 49 3.53 -13.96 14.47
N LYS A 50 2.23 -14.20 14.30
CA LYS A 50 1.57 -15.42 14.81
C LYS A 50 2.18 -16.70 14.21
N CYS A 51 2.50 -16.68 12.91
CA CYS A 51 3.13 -17.81 12.23
C CYS A 51 4.53 -18.08 12.82
N LEU A 52 5.37 -17.04 12.96
CA LEU A 52 6.70 -17.17 13.56
C LEU A 52 6.65 -17.67 15.01
N GLU A 53 5.73 -17.14 15.83
CA GLU A 53 5.54 -17.59 17.22
C GLU A 53 5.16 -19.06 17.33
N ARG A 54 4.35 -19.56 16.38
CA ARG A 54 3.93 -20.96 16.31
C ARG A 54 5.04 -21.87 15.79
N LEU A 55 5.83 -21.39 14.83
CA LEU A 55 6.94 -22.13 14.22
C LEU A 55 8.15 -22.28 15.15
N GLY A 56 8.48 -21.25 15.94
CA GLY A 56 9.66 -21.25 16.81
C GLY A 56 9.61 -22.20 18.02
N ARG A 57 8.60 -23.07 18.12
CA ARG A 57 8.31 -23.89 19.31
C ARG A 57 8.57 -25.38 19.14
N THR A 58 9.05 -25.89 18.00
CA THR A 58 9.07 -27.35 17.80
C THR A 58 10.17 -27.85 16.86
N GLU A 59 10.87 -28.91 17.28
CA GLU A 59 11.63 -29.81 16.39
C GLU A 59 10.74 -31.02 16.05
N GLY A 60 10.51 -31.30 14.76
CA GLY A 60 9.69 -32.43 14.30
C GLY A 60 8.71 -32.11 13.17
N VAL A 61 7.71 -32.97 12.94
CA VAL A 61 6.65 -32.76 11.94
C VAL A 61 5.72 -31.64 12.40
N MET A 62 5.37 -30.73 11.49
CA MET A 62 4.46 -29.63 11.80
C MET A 62 3.12 -30.11 12.34
N THR A 63 2.60 -29.41 13.33
CA THR A 63 1.23 -29.59 13.84
C THR A 63 0.20 -29.01 12.86
N SER A 64 -1.07 -29.42 12.99
CA SER A 64 -2.16 -28.86 12.17
C SER A 64 -2.33 -27.36 12.40
N ASP A 65 -2.13 -26.90 13.63
CA ASP A 65 -2.15 -25.48 14.01
C ASP A 65 -1.07 -24.65 13.33
N GLN A 66 0.13 -25.21 13.13
CA GLN A 66 1.21 -24.53 12.42
C GLN A 66 0.96 -24.53 10.90
N ARG A 67 0.41 -25.62 10.34
CA ARG A 67 -0.02 -25.65 8.93
C ARG A 67 -1.09 -24.61 8.64
N PHE A 68 -2.10 -24.51 9.50
CA PHE A 68 -3.17 -23.51 9.37
C PHE A 68 -2.61 -22.07 9.37
N ALA A 69 -1.67 -21.77 10.27
CA ALA A 69 -1.04 -20.45 10.32
C ALA A 69 -0.20 -20.12 9.06
N LEU A 70 0.46 -21.13 8.48
CA LEU A 70 1.14 -20.99 7.19
C LEU A 70 0.17 -20.74 6.04
N ASP A 71 -0.94 -21.48 5.99
CA ASP A 71 -1.96 -21.32 4.95
C ASP A 71 -2.64 -19.93 5.02
N GLU A 72 -2.93 -19.46 6.24
CA GLU A 72 -3.45 -18.10 6.48
C GLU A 72 -2.45 -17.03 6.00
N LEU A 73 -1.17 -17.17 6.36
CA LEU A 73 -0.12 -16.26 5.91
C LEU A 73 0.03 -16.26 4.38
N LEU A 74 0.02 -17.45 3.75
CA LEU A 74 0.09 -17.58 2.30
C LEU A 74 -1.10 -16.92 1.60
N ALA A 75 -2.31 -17.09 2.13
CA ALA A 75 -3.51 -16.43 1.61
C ALA A 75 -3.40 -14.90 1.68
N LEU A 76 -2.91 -14.36 2.80
CA LEU A 76 -2.69 -12.93 2.96
C LEU A 76 -1.60 -12.39 2.03
N ILE A 77 -0.51 -13.13 1.81
CA ILE A 77 0.52 -12.74 0.83
C ILE A 77 -0.08 -12.68 -0.58
N LYS A 78 -0.83 -13.71 -0.97
CA LYS A 78 -1.50 -13.78 -2.28
C LYS A 78 -2.51 -12.66 -2.50
N HIS A 79 -3.16 -12.20 -1.43
CA HIS A 79 -4.09 -11.07 -1.48
C HIS A 79 -3.39 -9.71 -1.49
N THR A 80 -2.36 -9.53 -0.66
CA THR A 80 -1.70 -8.22 -0.45
C THR A 80 -0.76 -7.86 -1.61
N ALA A 81 -0.04 -8.83 -2.16
CA ALA A 81 0.98 -8.55 -3.17
C ALA A 81 0.41 -7.94 -4.48
N PRO A 82 -0.74 -8.39 -5.02
CA PRO A 82 -1.38 -7.73 -6.16
C PRO A 82 -1.81 -6.29 -5.86
N LEU A 83 -2.35 -6.02 -4.67
CA LEU A 83 -2.78 -4.67 -4.26
C LEU A 83 -1.60 -3.69 -4.27
N LEU A 84 -0.47 -4.10 -3.70
CA LEU A 84 0.74 -3.28 -3.70
C LEU A 84 1.27 -3.04 -5.12
N ARG A 85 1.25 -4.08 -5.98
CA ARG A 85 1.71 -3.92 -7.37
C ARG A 85 0.82 -2.96 -8.15
N GLN A 86 -0.50 -3.08 -8.01
CA GLN A 86 -1.45 -2.19 -8.67
C GLN A 86 -1.23 -0.75 -8.20
N HIS A 87 -1.17 -0.53 -6.89
CA HIS A 87 -0.97 0.80 -6.31
C HIS A 87 0.30 1.50 -6.77
N LEU A 88 1.41 0.76 -6.81
CA LEU A 88 2.68 1.31 -7.31
C LEU A 88 2.60 1.59 -8.81
N GLY A 89 1.98 0.71 -9.59
CA GLY A 89 1.74 0.93 -11.02
C GLY A 89 0.91 2.19 -11.27
N ASP A 90 -0.19 2.37 -10.54
CA ASP A 90 -1.06 3.54 -10.66
C ASP A 90 -0.31 4.84 -10.29
N LYS A 91 0.58 4.79 -9.29
CA LYS A 91 1.45 5.92 -8.97
C LYS A 91 2.43 6.25 -10.10
N GLU A 92 3.06 5.24 -10.70
CA GLU A 92 4.02 5.42 -11.78
C GLU A 92 3.37 5.90 -13.09
N GLU A 93 2.17 5.42 -13.39
CA GLU A 93 1.46 5.72 -14.63
C GLU A 93 0.61 7.00 -14.56
N ILE A 94 0.14 7.38 -13.36
CA ILE A 94 -0.80 8.48 -13.18
C ILE A 94 -0.19 9.58 -12.29
N VAL A 95 0.10 9.27 -11.03
CA VAL A 95 0.46 10.31 -10.04
C VAL A 95 1.79 11.00 -10.38
N ILE A 96 2.84 10.23 -10.68
CA ILE A 96 4.17 10.77 -10.97
C ILE A 96 4.18 11.64 -12.25
N PRO A 97 3.60 11.20 -13.39
CA PRO A 97 3.53 12.03 -14.59
C PRO A 97 2.81 13.36 -14.38
N LEU A 98 1.67 13.34 -13.67
CA LEU A 98 0.92 14.56 -13.36
C LEU A 98 1.73 15.51 -12.49
N LEU A 99 2.51 14.98 -11.53
CA LEU A 99 3.40 15.80 -10.70
C LEU A 99 4.55 16.42 -11.50
N LEU A 100 5.16 15.66 -12.39
CA LEU A 100 6.23 16.18 -13.26
C LEU A 100 5.73 17.23 -14.25
N GLU A 101 4.55 17.04 -14.83
CA GLU A 101 3.91 18.03 -15.69
C GLU A 101 3.61 19.32 -14.92
N ARG A 102 3.16 19.19 -13.67
CA ARG A 102 2.84 20.33 -12.83
C ARG A 102 4.05 21.15 -12.40
N VAL A 103 5.13 20.49 -11.96
CA VAL A 103 6.40 21.15 -11.62
C VAL A 103 7.02 21.82 -12.85
N ARG A 104 6.85 21.22 -14.04
CA ARG A 104 7.31 21.83 -15.29
C ARG A 104 6.56 23.11 -15.64
N SER A 105 5.24 23.11 -15.40
CA SER A 105 4.35 24.20 -15.81
C SER A 105 4.36 25.37 -14.83
N ASP A 106 4.62 25.11 -13.55
CA ASP A 106 4.95 26.16 -12.59
C ASP A 106 6.03 25.63 -11.60
N PRO A 107 7.28 26.13 -11.74
CA PRO A 107 8.42 25.69 -10.94
C PRO A 107 8.34 25.99 -9.45
N ASP A 108 7.41 26.86 -9.02
CA ASP A 108 7.20 27.19 -7.62
C ASP A 108 6.16 26.25 -6.97
N PHE A 109 5.73 25.19 -7.67
CA PHE A 109 4.87 24.14 -7.15
C PHE A 109 5.63 23.25 -6.15
N GLY A 110 5.61 23.64 -4.88
CA GLY A 110 6.23 22.92 -3.76
C GLY A 110 6.29 23.74 -2.48
#